data_AF-A0A8T3XRZ3-F1
#
_entry.id   AF-A0A8T3XRZ3-F1
#
_cell.length_a   1.000
_cell.length_b   1.000
_cell.length_c   1.000
_cell.angle_alpha   90.00
_cell.angle_beta   90.00
_cell.angle_gamma   90.00
#
_symmetry.space_group_name_H-M   'P 1'
#
loop_
_entity.id
_entity.type
_entity.pdbx_description
1 polymer ?
#
loop_
_entity_poly.entity_id
_entity_poly.type
_entity_poly.pdbx_seq_one_letter_code
_entity_poly.pdbx_strand_id
1 'polypeptide(L)'
;TLITLPGVGRKTANCVLVYAFEKPAIPVDVHVHRISNRLGLVDTKTPEETELELMKKVPEKYWLEINDTFVMFGQNICKPISPMCNVCKIKKICKYYKLTLLKNQ
;
A
#
# COMPACT_ATOMS: atom_id res chain seq x y z
N THR A 1 20.29 4.97 -23.38
CA THR A 1 19.98 4.78 -21.94
C THR A 1 20.82 5.77 -21.15
N LEU A 2 20.34 6.38 -20.06
CA LEU A 2 21.08 7.37 -19.23
C LEU A 2 22.48 6.94 -18.74
N ILE A 3 22.83 5.66 -18.93
CA ILE A 3 24.14 5.04 -18.67
C ILE A 3 25.23 5.52 -19.66
N THR A 4 24.87 6.14 -20.80
CA THR A 4 25.86 6.56 -21.81
C THR A 4 26.50 7.92 -21.53
N LEU A 5 26.17 8.59 -20.43
CA LEU A 5 26.75 9.88 -20.05
C LEU A 5 27.99 9.68 -19.16
N PRO A 6 29.14 10.32 -19.48
CA PRO A 6 30.35 10.20 -18.66
C PRO A 6 30.09 10.78 -17.26
N GLY A 7 30.34 9.97 -16.22
CA GLY A 7 30.10 10.34 -14.81
C GLY A 7 28.75 9.92 -14.24
N VAL A 8 27.84 9.36 -15.05
CA VAL A 8 26.53 8.88 -14.59
C VAL A 8 26.55 7.36 -14.41
N GLY A 9 26.79 6.92 -13.18
CA GLY A 9 26.62 5.53 -12.79
C GLY A 9 25.15 5.11 -12.77
N ARG A 10 24.90 3.79 -12.75
CA ARG A 10 23.54 3.19 -12.69
C ARG A 10 22.66 3.80 -11.59
N LYS A 11 23.28 4.17 -10.46
CA LYS A 11 22.63 4.78 -9.29
C LYS A 11 22.09 6.18 -9.58
N THR A 12 22.86 7.01 -10.28
CA THR A 12 22.48 8.37 -10.67
C THR A 12 21.42 8.35 -11.78
N ALA A 13 21.54 7.44 -12.75
CA ALA A 13 20.53 7.23 -13.78
C ALA A 13 19.16 6.81 -13.21
N ASN A 14 19.16 5.92 -12.20
CA ASN A 14 17.94 5.52 -11.52
C ASN A 14 17.34 6.64 -10.66
N CYS A 15 18.15 7.48 -10.02
CA CYS A 15 17.64 8.66 -9.30
C CYS A 15 16.94 9.64 -10.25
N VAL A 16 17.51 9.92 -11.43
CA VAL A 16 16.87 10.78 -12.43
C VAL A 16 15.58 10.15 -12.96
N LEU A 17 15.54 8.84 -13.17
CA LEU A 17 14.31 8.14 -13.59
C LEU A 17 13.19 8.17 -12.54
N VAL A 18 13.53 8.19 -11.25
CA VAL A 18 12.57 8.24 -10.14
C VAL A 18 12.10 9.68 -9.87
N TYR A 19 13.01 10.65 -9.89
CA TYR A 19 12.69 12.03 -9.55
C TYR A 19 12.19 12.87 -10.75
N ALA A 20 12.56 12.55 -11.99
CA ALA A 20 12.22 13.36 -13.17
C ALA A 20 10.98 12.88 -13.95
N PHE A 21 10.42 11.70 -13.66
CA PHE A 21 9.30 11.15 -14.44
C PHE A 21 7.91 11.30 -13.81
N GLU A 22 7.78 11.95 -12.65
CA GLU A 22 6.49 12.32 -12.03
C GLU A 22 5.41 11.25 -12.18
N LYS A 23 5.78 9.97 -12.07
CA LYS A 23 4.80 8.91 -12.25
C LYS A 23 3.89 8.97 -11.04
N PRO A 24 2.58 9.22 -11.24
CA PRO A 24 1.68 9.14 -10.13
C PRO A 24 1.76 7.67 -9.68
N ALA A 25 2.13 7.51 -8.42
CA ALA A 25 2.47 6.25 -7.80
C ALA A 25 1.85 6.28 -6.41
N ILE A 26 1.27 5.18 -5.98
CA ILE A 26 0.77 5.07 -4.60
C ILE A 26 1.97 4.63 -3.77
N PRO A 27 2.47 5.44 -2.82
CA PRO A 27 3.55 4.99 -1.95
C PRO A 27 3.01 3.85 -1.07
N VAL A 28 3.30 2.61 -1.46
CA VAL A 28 2.88 1.42 -0.71
C VAL A 28 3.94 1.11 0.33
N ASP A 29 3.63 1.42 1.58
CA ASP A 29 4.43 1.00 2.72
C ASP A 29 3.87 -0.31 3.33
N VAL A 30 4.47 -0.76 4.44
CA VAL A 30 4.05 -1.99 5.15
C VAL A 30 2.62 -1.90 5.71
N HIS A 31 2.11 -0.70 5.97
CA HIS A 31 0.74 -0.48 6.43
C HIS A 31 -0.23 -0.59 5.26
N VAL A 32 0.03 0.13 4.16
CA VAL A 32 -0.76 0.12 2.94
C VAL A 32 -0.88 -1.29 2.38
N HIS A 33 0.26 -2.00 2.24
CA HIS A 33 0.29 -3.37 1.75
C HIS A 33 -0.57 -4.31 2.62
N ARG A 34 -0.33 -4.31 3.93
CA ARG A 34 -1.04 -5.20 4.88
C ARG A 34 -2.54 -4.90 4.92
N ILE A 35 -2.92 -3.63 5.05
CA ILE A 35 -4.32 -3.23 5.21
C ILE A 35 -5.08 -3.48 3.91
N SER A 36 -4.50 -3.16 2.75
CA SER A 36 -5.15 -3.39 1.46
C SER A 36 -5.45 -4.88 1.23
N ASN A 37 -4.50 -5.76 1.53
CA ASN A 37 -4.72 -7.21 1.46
C ASN A 37 -5.73 -7.70 2.51
N ARG A 38 -5.69 -7.19 3.75
CA ARG A 38 -6.65 -7.57 4.81
C ARG A 38 -8.08 -7.12 4.50
N LEU A 39 -8.25 -5.91 3.99
CA LEU A 39 -9.56 -5.40 3.57
C LEU A 39 -10.09 -6.18 2.36
N GLY A 40 -9.20 -6.77 1.56
CA GLY A 40 -9.53 -7.46 0.32
C GLY A 40 -9.60 -6.52 -0.89
N LEU A 41 -8.95 -5.36 -0.81
CA LEU A 41 -8.80 -4.43 -1.94
C LEU A 41 -7.89 -5.01 -3.01
N VAL A 42 -6.87 -5.76 -2.58
CA VAL A 42 -5.88 -6.43 -3.43
C VAL A 42 -5.63 -7.85 -2.89
N ASP A 43 -5.04 -8.69 -3.74
CA ASP A 43 -4.56 -10.03 -3.38
C ASP A 43 -3.18 -10.20 -4.01
N THR A 44 -2.16 -9.78 -3.28
CA THR A 44 -0.79 -9.57 -3.79
C THR A 44 0.23 -9.97 -2.74
N LYS A 45 1.42 -10.38 -3.18
CA LYS A 45 2.48 -10.88 -2.29
C LYS A 45 3.53 -9.83 -2.00
N THR A 46 3.72 -8.87 -2.89
CA THR A 46 4.73 -7.82 -2.74
C THR A 46 4.11 -6.42 -2.74
N PRO A 47 4.78 -5.42 -2.12
CA PRO A 47 4.35 -4.03 -2.17
C PRO A 47 4.22 -3.48 -3.59
N GLU A 48 5.12 -3.87 -4.50
CA GLU A 48 5.11 -3.42 -5.90
C GLU A 48 3.88 -3.93 -6.65
N GLU A 49 3.49 -5.19 -6.42
CA GLU A 49 2.25 -5.75 -6.95
C GLU A 49 1.03 -5.01 -6.38
N THR A 50 1.04 -4.71 -5.08
CA THR A 50 -0.04 -3.95 -4.44
C THR A 50 -0.17 -2.55 -5.04
N GLU A 51 0.93 -1.86 -5.30
CA GLU A 51 0.92 -0.54 -5.91
C GLU A 51 0.23 -0.56 -7.28
N LEU A 52 0.67 -1.46 -8.16
CA LEU A 52 0.10 -1.61 -9.50
C LEU A 52 -1.39 -1.96 -9.46
N GLU A 53 -1.82 -2.80 -8.53
CA GLU A 53 -3.23 -3.17 -8.38
C GLU A 53 -4.08 -2.06 -7.75
N LEU A 54 -3.54 -1.31 -6.79
CA LEU A 54 -4.23 -0.18 -6.19
C LEU A 54 -4.39 0.97 -7.20
N MET A 55 -3.39 1.24 -8.04
CA MET A 55 -3.47 2.27 -9.08
C MET A 55 -4.62 2.00 -10.07
N LYS A 56 -4.96 0.73 -10.32
CA LYS A 56 -6.10 0.36 -11.19
C LYS A 56 -7.47 0.55 -10.52
N LYS A 57 -7.53 0.51 -9.18
CA LYS A 57 -8.79 0.45 -8.42
C LYS A 57 -9.11 1.75 -7.69
N VAL A 58 -8.09 2.52 -7.31
CA VAL A 58 -8.22 3.74 -6.52
C VAL A 58 -8.09 4.94 -7.48
N PRO A 59 -9.04 5.89 -7.46
CA PRO A 59 -8.89 7.14 -8.21
C PRO A 59 -7.64 7.93 -7.80
N GLU A 60 -6.94 8.51 -8.78
CA GLU A 60 -5.67 9.25 -8.59
C GLU A 60 -5.71 10.31 -7.49
N LYS A 61 -6.84 10.99 -7.34
CA LYS A 61 -7.05 12.01 -6.30
C LYS A 61 -6.81 11.52 -4.86
N TYR A 62 -6.89 10.21 -4.62
CA TYR A 62 -6.69 9.62 -3.29
C TYR A 62 -5.31 9.01 -3.08
N TRP A 63 -4.43 9.00 -4.09
CA TRP A 63 -3.16 8.25 -4.02
C TRP A 63 -2.22 8.77 -2.94
N LEU A 64 -2.22 10.08 -2.69
CA LEU A 64 -1.45 10.69 -1.61
C LEU A 64 -2.11 10.46 -0.24
N GLU A 65 -3.42 10.69 -0.13
CA GLU A 65 -4.16 10.59 1.14
C GLU A 65 -4.23 9.16 1.69
N ILE A 66 -4.16 8.16 0.81
CA ILE A 66 -4.32 6.75 1.22
C ILE A 66 -3.20 6.31 2.15
N ASN A 67 -1.97 6.80 1.93
CA ASN A 67 -0.82 6.40 2.72
C ASN A 67 -0.97 6.88 4.17
N ASP A 68 -1.11 8.19 4.39
CA ASP A 68 -1.27 8.77 5.72
C ASP A 68 -2.46 8.16 6.47
N THR A 69 -3.57 7.98 5.76
CA THR A 69 -4.78 7.34 6.31
C THR A 69 -4.49 5.90 6.77
N PHE A 70 -3.80 5.11 5.95
CA PHE A 70 -3.53 3.71 6.25
C PHE A 70 -2.44 3.54 7.30
N VAL A 71 -1.45 4.44 7.35
CA VAL A 71 -0.46 4.50 8.42
C VAL A 71 -1.15 4.75 9.75
N MET A 72 -1.94 5.82 9.85
CA MET A 72 -2.69 6.15 11.07
C MET A 72 -3.61 5.01 11.49
N PHE A 73 -4.36 4.44 10.54
CA PHE A 73 -5.26 3.33 10.81
C PHE A 73 -4.51 2.05 11.22
N GLY A 74 -3.37 1.78 10.61
CA GLY A 74 -2.54 0.60 10.85
C GLY A 74 -1.80 0.63 12.19
N GLN A 75 -1.47 1.82 12.68
CA GLN A 75 -0.84 2.01 13.99
C GLN A 75 -1.87 1.92 15.13
N ASN A 76 -3.07 2.47 14.92
CA ASN A 76 -4.07 2.59 15.99
C ASN A 76 -5.07 1.42 16.04
N ILE A 77 -5.51 0.90 14.88
CA ILE A 77 -6.60 -0.07 14.79
C ILE A 77 -6.15 -1.38 14.12
N CYS A 78 -5.69 -1.33 12.86
CA CYS A 78 -5.32 -2.52 12.10
C CYS A 78 -3.86 -2.93 12.35
N LYS A 79 -3.55 -3.18 13.62
CA LYS A 79 -2.22 -3.58 14.09
C LYS A 79 -1.77 -4.90 13.46
N PRO A 80 -0.45 -5.10 13.23
CA PRO A 80 0.06 -6.34 12.63
C PRO A 80 -0.31 -7.56 13.50
N ILE A 81 -0.16 -7.44 14.81
CA ILE A 81 -0.54 -8.45 15.81
C ILE A 81 -1.77 -7.94 16.56
N SER A 82 -2.78 -8.79 16.75
CA SER A 82 -4.03 -8.49 17.47
C SER A 82 -4.70 -7.17 17.03
N PRO A 83 -5.21 -7.09 15.78
CA PRO A 83 -5.93 -5.90 15.31
C PRO A 83 -7.19 -5.66 16.15
N MET A 84 -7.50 -4.39 16.43
CA MET A 84 -8.64 -3.98 17.26
C MET A 84 -9.95 -4.00 16.45
N CYS A 85 -10.31 -5.18 15.94
CA CYS A 85 -11.47 -5.37 15.07
C CYS A 85 -12.80 -5.10 15.78
N ASN A 86 -12.86 -5.19 17.11
CA ASN A 86 -14.04 -4.87 17.91
C ASN A 86 -14.50 -3.41 17.71
N VAL A 87 -13.56 -2.46 17.74
CA VAL A 87 -13.80 -1.01 17.58
C VAL A 87 -13.67 -0.53 16.13
N CYS A 88 -13.22 -1.39 15.21
CA CYS A 88 -13.05 -1.05 13.80
C CYS A 88 -14.40 -0.82 13.10
N LYS A 89 -14.64 0.41 12.64
CA LYS A 89 -15.88 0.82 11.97
C LYS A 89 -16.10 0.10 10.63
N ILE A 90 -15.03 -0.28 9.95
CA ILE A 90 -15.08 -0.96 8.64
C ILE A 90 -15.01 -2.50 8.75
N LYS A 91 -15.13 -3.08 9.96
CA LYS A 91 -15.04 -4.54 10.16
C LYS A 91 -16.05 -5.34 9.33
N LYS A 92 -17.25 -4.78 9.11
CA LYS A 92 -18.33 -5.43 8.33
C LYS A 92 -17.98 -5.66 6.87
N ILE A 93 -17.09 -4.86 6.30
CA ILE A 93 -16.64 -5.00 4.90
C ILE A 93 -15.25 -5.63 4.78
N CYS A 94 -14.52 -5.79 5.89
CA CYS A 94 -13.18 -6.36 5.90
C CYS A 94 -13.16 -7.88 5.64
N LYS A 95 -12.50 -8.31 4.56
CA LYS A 95 -12.34 -9.74 4.21
C LYS A 95 -11.63 -10.54 5.31
N TYR A 96 -10.55 -10.01 5.89
CA TYR A 96 -9.79 -10.66 6.97
C TYR A 96 -10.65 -10.92 8.22
N TYR A 97 -11.47 -9.95 8.64
CA TYR A 97 -12.35 -10.12 9.80
C TYR A 97 -13.36 -11.25 9.56
N LYS A 98 -13.97 -11.29 8.35
CA LYS A 98 -14.94 -12.32 7.98
C LYS A 98 -14.35 -13.72 7.91
N LEU A 99 -13.15 -13.85 7.36
CA LEU A 99 -12.55 -15.17 7.12
C LEU A 99 -11.82 -15.74 8.33
N THR A 100 -11.16 -14.89 9.11
CA THR A 100 -10.24 -15.34 10.17
C THR A 100 -10.83 -15.15 11.56
N LEU A 101 -11.52 -14.04 11.81
CA LEU A 101 -11.95 -13.71 13.18
C LEU A 101 -13.39 -14.14 13.49
N LEU A 102 -14.30 -14.15 12.51
CA LEU A 102 -15.65 -14.71 12.71
C LEU A 102 -15.66 -16.24 12.82
N LYS A 103 -14.68 -16.94 12.24
CA LYS A 103 -14.60 -18.41 12.34
C LYS A 103 -14.04 -18.90 13.68
N ASN A 104 -13.42 -18.02 14.45
CA ASN A 104 -12.77 -18.31 15.72
C ASN A 104 -13.58 -17.78 16.92
N GLN A 105 -14.84 -17.40 16.70
CA GLN A 105 -15.84 -17.07 17.72
C GLN A 105 -16.96 -18.10 17.66
#